data_AF-A0A0Q9ZJG5-F1
#
_entry.id   AF-A0A0Q9ZJG5-F1
#
_cell.length_a   1.000
_cell.length_b   1.000
_cell.length_c   1.000
_cell.angle_alpha   90.00
_cell.angle_beta   90.00
_cell.angle_gamma   90.00
#
_symmetry.space_group_name_H-M   'P 1'
#
loop_
_entity.id
_entity.type
_entity.pdbx_description
1 polymer ?
#
loop_
_entity_poly.entity_id
_entity_poly.type
_entity_poly.pdbx_seq_one_letter_code
_entity_poly.pdbx_strand_id
1 'polypeptide(L)'
;MRRPSNFLIIIAFILGNILVVNAQQNYTITDFNKLIENNSTQTRSQQNFDSEEIEKLQNLVFELNPMLIFKGNEHKKMGEGDAQLVIIESSNLSQLHSISNEMQSVVLILIKHSSINNPSMLDLNSIKSSSLKYVLIECDFECSAANLQNILKNTSNVKVLYRITSEQ
;
A
#
# COMPACT_ATOMS: atom_id res chain seq x y z
N MET A 1 -7.02 -51.57 28.36
CA MET A 1 -7.25 -51.11 26.97
C MET A 1 -8.29 -49.98 26.99
N ARG A 2 -7.87 -48.73 26.76
CA ARG A 2 -8.77 -47.59 26.59
C ARG A 2 -8.30 -46.86 25.33
N ARG A 3 -9.08 -46.93 24.25
CA ARG A 3 -8.77 -46.26 22.98
C ARG A 3 -8.91 -44.74 23.18
N PRO A 4 -7.95 -43.91 22.73
CA PRO A 4 -8.23 -42.49 22.58
C PRO A 4 -9.16 -42.28 21.38
N SER A 5 -10.19 -41.46 21.61
CA SER A 5 -11.20 -41.05 20.64
C SER A 5 -10.59 -40.04 19.67
N ASN A 6 -10.55 -40.37 18.38
CA ASN A 6 -10.00 -39.53 17.30
C ASN A 6 -10.91 -38.34 16.89
N PHE A 7 -11.78 -37.87 17.78
CA PHE A 7 -12.79 -36.84 17.46
C PHE A 7 -12.36 -35.39 17.76
N LEU A 8 -11.11 -35.17 18.18
CA LEU A 8 -10.63 -33.86 18.63
C LEU A 8 -9.77 -33.09 17.61
N ILE A 9 -9.52 -33.65 16.42
CA ILE A 9 -8.62 -33.03 15.43
C ILE A 9 -9.36 -32.15 14.41
N ILE A 10 -10.67 -32.34 14.22
CA ILE A 10 -11.42 -31.66 13.14
C ILE A 10 -11.81 -30.22 13.51
N ILE A 11 -11.95 -29.89 14.81
CA ILE A 11 -12.41 -28.56 15.24
C ILE A 11 -11.30 -27.49 15.14
N ALA A 12 -10.02 -27.88 15.18
CA ALA A 12 -8.91 -26.94 15.08
C ALA A 12 -8.71 -26.36 13.67
N PHE A 13 -9.14 -27.06 12.61
CA PHE A 13 -9.00 -26.58 11.23
C PHE A 13 -10.03 -25.53 10.81
N ILE A 14 -11.16 -25.45 11.51
CA ILE A 14 -12.24 -24.51 11.15
C ILE A 14 -11.99 -23.12 11.74
N LEU A 15 -11.31 -23.03 12.89
CA LEU A 15 -11.03 -21.75 13.57
C LEU A 15 -9.88 -20.94 12.94
N GLY A 16 -8.98 -21.58 12.18
CA GLY A 16 -7.87 -20.87 11.52
C GLY A 16 -8.30 -19.99 10.34
N ASN A 17 -9.46 -20.26 9.73
CA ASN A 17 -9.92 -19.57 8.52
C ASN A 17 -10.76 -18.31 8.82
N ILE A 18 -11.26 -18.14 10.04
CA ILE A 18 -12.16 -17.02 10.39
C ILE A 18 -11.36 -15.73 10.69
N LEU A 19 -10.08 -15.86 11.05
CA LEU A 19 -9.24 -14.71 11.38
C LEU A 19 -8.70 -13.96 10.16
N VAL A 20 -8.57 -14.63 9.00
CA VAL A 20 -8.05 -13.98 7.78
C VAL A 20 -9.13 -13.12 7.11
N VAL A 21 -10.40 -13.55 7.18
CA VAL A 21 -11.53 -12.88 6.48
C VAL A 21 -11.84 -11.49 7.06
N ASN A 22 -11.63 -11.28 8.36
CA ASN A 22 -12.00 -10.01 9.01
C ASN A 22 -11.00 -8.86 8.75
N ALA A 23 -9.75 -9.13 8.33
CA ALA A 23 -8.80 -8.08 7.98
C ALA A 23 -9.06 -7.50 6.58
N GLN A 24 -9.69 -8.27 5.68
CA GLN A 24 -10.00 -7.86 4.31
C GLN A 24 -11.31 -7.05 4.19
N GLN A 25 -12.18 -7.08 5.20
CA GLN A 25 -13.58 -6.62 5.06
C GLN A 25 -13.83 -5.11 5.09
N ASN A 26 -12.85 -4.27 5.42
CA ASN A 26 -13.01 -2.79 5.45
C ASN A 26 -11.99 -2.05 4.57
N TYR A 27 -11.76 -2.53 3.34
CA TYR A 27 -10.90 -1.85 2.38
C TYR A 27 -11.68 -0.83 1.54
N THR A 28 -11.97 0.34 2.11
CA THR A 28 -12.58 1.44 1.35
C THR A 28 -11.48 2.23 0.64
N ILE A 29 -11.11 1.79 -0.56
CA ILE A 29 -10.22 2.57 -1.43
C ILE A 29 -11.00 3.73 -2.00
N THR A 30 -10.48 4.94 -1.83
CA THR A 30 -10.95 6.11 -2.55
C THR A 30 -9.98 6.41 -3.69
N ASP A 31 -10.51 6.49 -4.91
CA ASP A 31 -9.75 6.93 -6.08
C ASP A 31 -9.34 8.39 -5.90
N PHE A 32 -8.03 8.64 -5.90
CA PHE A 32 -7.47 9.97 -5.73
C PHE A 32 -7.95 10.95 -6.80
N ASN A 33 -8.24 10.48 -8.02
CA ASN A 33 -8.74 11.35 -9.08
C ASN A 33 -10.14 11.91 -8.76
N LYS A 34 -10.99 11.15 -8.07
CA LYS A 34 -12.31 11.62 -7.62
C LYS A 34 -12.19 12.70 -6.54
N LEU A 35 -11.17 12.65 -5.69
CA LEU A 35 -10.91 13.68 -4.67
C LEU A 35 -10.34 14.97 -5.28
N ILE A 36 -9.56 14.86 -6.35
CA ILE A 36 -8.92 16.00 -7.01
C ILE A 36 -9.84 16.69 -8.03
N GLU A 37 -10.84 16.01 -8.59
CA GLU A 37 -11.74 16.58 -9.60
C GLU A 37 -12.38 17.92 -9.19
N ASN A 38 -12.61 18.11 -7.89
CA ASN A 38 -13.17 19.36 -7.35
C ASN A 38 -12.12 20.47 -7.10
N ASN A 39 -10.82 20.18 -7.18
CA ASN A 39 -9.74 21.06 -6.70
C ASN A 39 -8.55 21.24 -7.68
N SER A 40 -8.51 20.59 -8.84
CA SER A 40 -7.36 20.68 -9.78
C SER A 40 -7.68 21.44 -11.06
N THR A 41 -6.77 22.36 -11.41
CA THR A 41 -6.71 23.05 -12.71
C THR A 41 -5.96 22.26 -13.80
N GLN A 42 -5.42 21.08 -13.47
CA GLN A 42 -4.68 20.23 -14.41
C GLN A 42 -5.57 19.13 -14.98
N THR A 43 -5.66 19.08 -16.31
CA THR A 43 -6.29 18.03 -17.13
C THR A 43 -5.57 16.69 -16.93
N ARG A 44 -5.92 15.97 -15.87
CA ARG A 44 -5.50 14.58 -15.65
C ARG A 44 -6.57 13.64 -16.20
N SER A 45 -6.17 12.58 -16.92
CA SER A 45 -7.13 11.54 -17.30
C SER A 45 -7.65 10.86 -16.04
N GLN A 46 -8.97 10.85 -15.82
CA GLN A 46 -9.59 10.02 -14.79
C GLN A 46 -9.07 8.59 -14.95
N GLN A 47 -8.40 8.04 -13.93
CA GLN A 47 -7.99 6.64 -13.95
C GLN A 47 -9.15 5.82 -13.40
N ASN A 48 -9.90 5.15 -14.27
CA ASN A 48 -10.89 4.19 -13.82
C ASN A 48 -10.19 2.98 -13.18
N PHE A 49 -10.76 2.51 -12.07
CA PHE A 49 -10.37 1.27 -11.40
C PHE A 49 -11.50 0.26 -11.58
N ASP A 50 -11.16 -0.90 -12.12
CA ASP A 50 -12.07 -2.05 -12.11
C ASP A 50 -11.88 -2.88 -10.83
N SER A 51 -12.80 -3.82 -10.60
CA SER A 51 -12.76 -4.70 -9.43
C SER A 51 -11.54 -5.62 -9.42
N GLU A 52 -11.00 -5.98 -10.59
CA GLU A 52 -9.84 -6.86 -10.71
C GLU A 52 -8.56 -6.14 -10.28
N GLU A 53 -8.45 -4.84 -10.53
CA GLU A 53 -7.34 -4.02 -10.04
C GLU A 53 -7.35 -3.82 -8.53
N ILE A 54 -8.55 -3.68 -7.95
CA ILE A 54 -8.72 -3.62 -6.49
C ILE A 54 -8.27 -4.94 -5.86
N GLU A 55 -8.66 -6.08 -6.44
CA GLU A 55 -8.23 -7.40 -5.99
C GLU A 55 -6.71 -7.58 -6.11
N LYS A 56 -6.10 -7.17 -7.22
CA LYS A 56 -4.63 -7.19 -7.39
C LYS A 56 -3.91 -6.37 -6.32
N LEU A 57 -4.43 -5.20 -5.98
CA LEU A 57 -3.89 -4.36 -4.91
C LEU A 57 -4.04 -5.00 -3.53
N GLN A 58 -5.20 -5.60 -3.25
CA GLN A 58 -5.41 -6.35 -2.02
C GLN A 58 -4.42 -7.51 -1.93
N ASN A 59 -4.20 -8.26 -3.01
CA ASN A 59 -3.25 -9.36 -3.02
C ASN A 59 -1.83 -8.85 -2.77
N LEU A 60 -1.42 -7.74 -3.40
CA LEU A 60 -0.10 -7.13 -3.17
C LEU A 60 0.13 -6.70 -1.71
N VAL A 61 -0.92 -6.22 -1.02
CA VAL A 61 -0.82 -5.71 0.37
C VAL A 61 -1.00 -6.82 1.41
N PHE A 62 -1.88 -7.79 1.18
CA PHE A 62 -2.31 -8.78 2.18
C PHE A 62 -1.72 -10.18 1.96
N GLU A 63 -1.32 -10.53 0.74
CA GLU A 63 -0.56 -11.76 0.54
C GLU A 63 0.90 -11.55 0.94
N LEU A 64 1.60 -12.65 1.26
CA LEU A 64 2.98 -12.67 1.74
C LEU A 64 4.00 -12.34 0.61
N ASN A 65 3.81 -11.21 -0.06
CA ASN A 65 4.73 -10.72 -1.07
C ASN A 65 6.04 -10.26 -0.42
N PRO A 66 7.19 -10.47 -1.08
CA PRO A 66 8.44 -9.93 -0.59
C PRO A 66 8.37 -8.41 -0.56
N MET A 67 8.74 -7.82 0.57
CA MET A 67 8.54 -6.39 0.82
C MET A 67 9.74 -5.74 1.51
N LEU A 68 9.94 -4.45 1.25
CA LEU A 68 10.86 -3.60 1.99
C LEU A 68 10.06 -2.72 2.94
N ILE A 69 10.45 -2.72 4.21
CA ILE A 69 9.85 -1.85 5.23
C ILE A 69 10.92 -0.86 5.69
N PHE A 70 10.62 0.43 5.54
CA PHE A 70 11.46 1.52 6.01
C PHE A 70 11.09 1.93 7.44
N LYS A 71 12.11 2.16 8.27
CA LYS A 71 11.96 2.71 9.63
C LYS A 71 13.10 3.69 9.89
N GLY A 72 12.79 4.98 9.91
CA GLY A 72 13.83 6.01 9.91
C GLY A 72 14.70 5.84 8.67
N ASN A 73 16.04 5.86 8.83
CA ASN A 73 17.02 5.75 7.73
C ASN A 73 17.38 4.31 7.35
N GLU A 74 16.77 3.32 7.98
CA GLU A 74 17.04 1.92 7.73
C GLU A 74 15.86 1.26 7.02
N HIS A 75 16.15 0.23 6.23
CA HIS A 75 15.13 -0.61 5.64
C HIS A 75 15.42 -2.08 5.89
N LYS A 76 14.36 -2.88 5.96
CA LYS A 76 14.44 -4.32 6.12
C LYS A 76 13.62 -5.02 5.05
N LYS A 77 14.21 -6.04 4.43
CA LYS A 77 13.50 -6.95 3.53
C LYS A 77 12.81 -8.06 4.33
N MET A 78 11.57 -8.35 3.97
CA MET A 78 10.78 -9.47 4.46
C MET A 78 10.34 -10.32 3.27
N GLY A 79 10.38 -11.65 3.41
CA GLY A 79 10.11 -12.59 2.32
C GLY A 79 11.33 -12.90 1.44
N GLU A 80 11.22 -14.00 0.69
CA GLU A 80 12.25 -14.47 -0.25
C GLU A 80 11.98 -13.99 -1.68
N GLY A 81 13.02 -13.72 -2.46
CA GLY A 81 12.89 -13.19 -3.83
C GLY A 81 12.82 -11.67 -3.87
N ASP A 82 12.65 -11.08 -5.06
CA ASP A 82 12.72 -9.63 -5.25
C ASP A 82 11.51 -8.90 -4.65
N ALA A 83 11.76 -7.72 -4.07
CA ALA A 83 10.72 -6.97 -3.38
C ALA A 83 9.70 -6.42 -4.39
N GLN A 84 8.42 -6.73 -4.15
CA GLN A 84 7.30 -6.25 -4.97
C GLN A 84 6.55 -5.10 -4.28
N LEU A 85 6.71 -4.96 -2.96
CA LEU A 85 6.07 -3.94 -2.13
C LEU A 85 7.13 -3.14 -1.35
N VAL A 86 6.93 -1.82 -1.27
CA VAL A 86 7.66 -0.95 -0.34
C VAL A 86 6.68 -0.32 0.62
N ILE A 87 6.95 -0.41 1.92
CA ILE A 87 6.19 0.28 2.98
C ILE A 87 7.10 1.37 3.56
N ILE A 88 6.65 2.62 3.51
CA ILE A 88 7.46 3.76 3.94
C ILE A 88 6.60 4.87 4.55
N GLU A 89 7.13 5.55 5.57
CA GLU A 89 6.49 6.74 6.14
C GLU A 89 6.67 7.95 5.21
N SER A 90 5.66 8.82 5.15
CA SER A 90 5.66 10.01 4.29
C SER A 90 6.83 10.97 4.58
N SER A 91 7.35 11.00 5.80
CA SER A 91 8.50 11.81 6.18
C SER A 91 9.81 11.31 5.56
N ASN A 92 9.88 10.04 5.18
CA ASN A 92 11.10 9.34 4.77
C ASN A 92 11.19 9.07 3.25
N LEU A 93 10.28 9.63 2.43
CA LEU A 93 10.18 9.31 1.00
C LEU A 93 11.47 9.53 0.19
N SER A 94 12.33 10.46 0.60
CA SER A 94 13.63 10.71 -0.05
C SER A 94 14.55 9.49 -0.02
N GLN A 95 14.34 8.55 0.90
CA GLN A 95 15.16 7.35 1.01
C GLN A 95 14.92 6.34 -0.10
N LEU A 96 13.81 6.44 -0.83
CA LEU A 96 13.54 5.57 -1.99
C LEU A 96 14.62 5.70 -3.07
N HIS A 97 15.31 6.84 -3.14
CA HIS A 97 16.45 7.01 -4.05
C HIS A 97 17.64 6.08 -3.71
N SER A 98 17.81 5.73 -2.44
CA SER A 98 18.92 4.88 -1.97
C SER A 98 18.78 3.42 -2.38
N ILE A 99 17.56 2.98 -2.73
CA ILE A 99 17.22 1.60 -3.12
C ILE A 99 16.82 1.49 -4.59
N SER A 100 17.37 2.35 -5.45
CA SER A 100 16.96 2.47 -6.86
C SER A 100 17.04 1.15 -7.67
N ASN A 101 17.91 0.23 -7.27
CA ASN A 101 18.04 -1.09 -7.89
C ASN A 101 16.89 -2.01 -7.47
N GLU A 102 16.58 -2.07 -6.19
CA GLU A 102 15.47 -2.86 -5.64
C GLU A 102 14.13 -2.34 -6.16
N MET A 103 14.02 -1.03 -6.42
CA MET A 103 12.82 -0.42 -7.01
C MET A 103 12.47 -0.97 -8.40
N GLN A 104 13.38 -1.66 -9.10
CA GLN A 104 13.10 -2.25 -10.42
C GLN A 104 12.06 -3.37 -10.37
N SER A 105 11.94 -4.10 -9.27
CA SER A 105 10.94 -5.17 -9.08
C SER A 105 9.69 -4.70 -8.34
N VAL A 106 9.72 -3.50 -7.76
CA VAL A 106 8.63 -2.96 -6.94
C VAL A 106 7.44 -2.59 -7.82
N VAL A 107 6.28 -3.16 -7.48
CA VAL A 107 4.99 -2.95 -8.16
C VAL A 107 4.13 -1.93 -7.42
N LEU A 108 4.24 -1.90 -6.09
CA LEU A 108 3.45 -1.05 -5.20
C LEU A 108 4.34 -0.33 -4.18
N ILE A 109 4.15 0.99 -4.05
CA ILE A 109 4.62 1.77 -2.91
C ILE A 109 3.44 2.08 -2.00
N LEU A 110 3.49 1.60 -0.78
CA LEU A 110 2.58 1.95 0.30
C LEU A 110 3.23 3.06 1.14
N ILE A 111 2.58 4.23 1.17
CA ILE A 111 3.00 5.40 1.92
C ILE A 111 2.10 5.55 3.13
N LYS A 112 2.68 5.46 4.33
CA LYS A 112 1.98 5.75 5.59
C LYS A 112 2.15 7.23 5.93
N HIS A 113 1.06 7.96 5.97
CA HIS A 113 1.03 9.37 6.33
C HIS A 113 0.24 9.58 7.62
N SER A 114 0.77 10.39 8.51
CA SER A 114 0.15 10.73 9.79
C SER A 114 -0.01 12.23 9.90
N SER A 115 -1.12 12.67 10.51
CA SER A 115 -1.44 14.09 10.71
C SER A 115 -0.38 14.88 11.47
N ILE A 116 0.46 14.21 12.27
CA ILE A 116 1.53 14.84 13.06
C ILE A 116 2.86 14.98 12.30
N ASN A 117 3.00 14.35 11.13
CA ASN A 117 4.25 14.30 10.38
C ASN A 117 4.20 15.22 9.16
N ASN A 118 5.26 16.02 8.97
CA ASN A 118 5.45 16.74 7.72
C ASN A 118 5.93 15.75 6.64
N PRO A 119 5.22 15.64 5.51
CA PRO A 119 5.64 14.75 4.44
C PRO A 119 6.86 15.32 3.71
N SER A 120 7.76 14.44 3.31
CA SER A 120 8.68 14.71 2.21
C SER A 120 7.92 14.56 0.90
N MET A 121 8.25 15.36 -0.12
CA MET A 121 7.65 15.22 -1.45
C MET A 121 8.35 14.10 -2.23
N LEU A 122 7.56 13.22 -2.85
CA LEU A 122 8.02 12.19 -3.78
C LEU A 122 7.64 12.57 -5.22
N ASP A 123 8.65 12.73 -6.07
CA ASP A 123 8.45 12.88 -7.50
C ASP A 123 8.47 11.51 -8.17
N LEU A 124 7.33 11.03 -8.67
CA LEU A 124 7.24 9.69 -9.26
C LEU A 124 8.02 9.55 -10.56
N ASN A 125 8.32 10.64 -11.29
CA ASN A 125 9.21 10.57 -12.46
C ASN A 125 10.66 10.27 -12.08
N SER A 126 11.04 10.52 -10.82
CA SER A 126 12.38 10.20 -10.32
C SER A 126 12.57 8.71 -10.05
N ILE A 127 11.47 7.98 -9.86
CA ILE A 127 11.48 6.53 -9.70
C ILE A 127 11.53 5.92 -11.10
N LYS A 128 12.74 5.61 -11.56
CA LYS A 128 12.97 4.93 -12.85
C LYS A 128 12.66 3.44 -12.74
N SER A 129 11.39 3.09 -12.51
CA SER A 129 10.92 1.69 -12.46
C SER A 129 9.81 1.47 -13.47
N SER A 130 9.99 0.48 -14.35
CA SER A 130 8.94 0.04 -15.27
C SER A 130 7.90 -0.86 -14.60
N SER A 131 8.22 -1.41 -13.43
CA SER A 131 7.35 -2.34 -12.69
C SER A 131 6.36 -1.61 -11.79
N LEU A 132 6.68 -0.38 -11.38
CA LEU A 132 5.84 0.43 -10.51
C LEU A 132 4.53 0.78 -11.23
N LYS A 133 3.43 0.24 -10.72
CA LYS A 133 2.08 0.47 -11.25
C LYS A 133 1.20 1.25 -10.29
N TYR A 134 1.47 1.12 -8.99
CA TYR A 134 0.59 1.63 -7.95
C TYR A 134 1.33 2.38 -6.85
N VAL A 135 0.70 3.42 -6.33
CA VAL A 135 1.03 4.06 -5.07
C VAL A 135 -0.23 4.09 -4.22
N LEU A 136 -0.17 3.52 -3.03
CA LEU A 136 -1.25 3.58 -2.04
C LEU A 136 -0.81 4.51 -0.92
N ILE A 137 -1.59 5.55 -0.64
CA ILE A 137 -1.40 6.41 0.52
C ILE A 137 -2.40 6.00 1.60
N GLU A 138 -1.89 5.57 2.75
CA GLU A 138 -2.66 5.36 3.96
C GLU A 138 -2.53 6.59 4.85
N CYS A 139 -3.65 7.21 5.22
CA CYS A 139 -3.65 8.29 6.20
C CYS A 139 -4.35 7.85 7.50
N ASP A 140 -3.84 8.28 8.65
CA ASP A 140 -4.53 8.15 9.95
C ASP A 140 -5.64 9.22 10.17
N PHE A 141 -5.86 10.06 9.16
CA PHE A 141 -6.85 11.13 9.13
C PHE A 141 -7.43 11.27 7.73
N GLU A 142 -8.49 12.08 7.59
CA GLU A 142 -9.05 12.40 6.28
C GLU A 142 -8.10 13.33 5.51
N CYS A 143 -7.26 12.75 4.66
CA CYS A 143 -6.33 13.49 3.81
C CYS A 143 -7.08 14.31 2.75
N SER A 144 -6.86 15.62 2.77
CA SER A 144 -7.35 16.50 1.69
C SER A 144 -6.55 16.31 0.41
N ALA A 145 -7.09 16.77 -0.72
CA ALA A 145 -6.36 16.81 -1.98
C ALA A 145 -5.01 17.57 -1.87
N ALA A 146 -4.97 18.64 -1.06
CA ALA A 146 -3.74 19.40 -0.81
C ALA A 146 -2.70 18.57 -0.03
N ASN A 147 -3.12 17.76 0.94
CA ASN A 147 -2.21 16.86 1.66
C ASN A 147 -1.54 15.88 0.70
N LEU A 148 -2.32 15.28 -0.19
CA LEU A 148 -1.83 14.30 -1.16
C LEU A 148 -0.93 14.93 -2.23
N GLN A 149 -1.23 16.17 -2.65
CA GLN A 149 -0.36 16.95 -3.55
C GLN A 149 0.98 17.36 -2.91
N ASN A 150 1.04 17.51 -1.58
CA ASN A 150 2.28 17.75 -0.85
C ASN A 150 3.16 16.47 -0.75
N ILE A 151 2.54 15.30 -0.86
CA ILE A 151 3.23 13.99 -0.80
C ILE A 151 3.72 13.57 -2.19
N LEU A 152 2.91 13.75 -3.25
CA LEU A 152 3.19 13.21 -4.57
C LEU A 152 3.19 14.25 -5.69
N LYS A 153 4.16 14.13 -6.59
CA LYS A 153 4.24 14.87 -7.86
C LYS A 153 4.36 13.92 -9.05
N ASN A 154 3.94 14.39 -10.23
CA ASN A 154 4.11 13.70 -11.52
C ASN A 154 3.49 12.29 -11.56
N THR A 155 2.24 12.21 -11.14
CA THR A 155 1.50 10.96 -10.94
C THR A 155 0.83 10.41 -12.22
N SER A 156 1.23 10.85 -13.41
CA SER A 156 0.58 10.48 -14.67
C SER A 156 0.76 9.00 -15.04
N ASN A 157 1.91 8.41 -14.69
CA ASN A 157 2.29 7.07 -15.13
C ASN A 157 2.00 5.98 -14.10
N VAL A 158 1.48 6.36 -12.93
CA VAL A 158 1.23 5.47 -11.80
C VAL A 158 -0.18 5.71 -11.30
N LYS A 159 -0.87 4.64 -10.92
CA LYS A 159 -2.19 4.75 -10.30
C LYS A 159 -2.03 5.09 -8.82
N VAL A 160 -2.64 6.17 -8.39
CA VAL A 160 -2.56 6.65 -7.00
C VAL A 160 -3.88 6.37 -6.30
N LEU A 161 -3.81 5.66 -5.19
CA LEU A 161 -4.93 5.28 -4.37
C LEU A 161 -4.77 5.85 -2.97
N TYR A 162 -5.89 6.10 -2.31
CA TYR A 162 -5.90 6.61 -0.95
C TYR A 162 -6.88 5.82 -0.09
N ARG A 163 -6.49 5.56 1.16
CA ARG A 163 -7.40 5.05 2.20
C ARG A 163 -7.14 5.72 3.54
N ILE A 164 -8.18 5.72 4.37
CA ILE A 164 -8.07 6.05 5.79
C ILE A 164 -7.85 4.75 6.55
N THR A 165 -6.84 4.73 7.42
CA THR A 165 -6.68 3.70 8.43
C THR A 165 -7.09 4.26 9.77
N SER A 166 -8.25 3.86 10.26
CA SER A 166 -8.55 3.99 11.67
C SER A 166 -7.72 2.92 12.38
N GLU A 167 -6.56 3.28 12.94
CA GLU A 167 -5.98 2.41 13.98
C GLU A 167 -7.03 2.28 15.08
N GLN A 168 -7.55 1.07 15.27
CA GLN A 168 -8.42 0.71 16.41
C GLN A 168 -7.56 0.52 17.66
#